data_AF-A0A3N1JG94-F1
#
_entry.id   AF-A0A3N1JG94-F1
#
_cell.length_a   1.000
_cell.length_b   1.000
_cell.length_c   1.000
_cell.angle_alpha   90.00
_cell.angle_beta   90.00
_cell.angle_gamma   90.00
#
_symmetry.space_group_name_H-M   'P 1'
#
loop_
_entity.id
_entity.type
_entity.pdbx_description
1 polymer ?
#
loop_
_entity_poly.entity_id
_entity_poly.type
_entity_poly.pdbx_seq_one_letter_code
_entity_poly.pdbx_strand_id
1 'polypeptide(L)'
;MAVMNALPYDPPSERTLETVALEIIAAVDSSVDTWHRYRQLEPTIADVVPPFVREYDVGYACRDDWHGGDPGPAMRRILGDLEAADAIRPLRTAAAEALVDFHTRWARRHGGAPSTSDRSAATWEIVDVDRFESRVAAFTRHPASVSAAVRAGVDRFADA
;
A
#
# COMPACT_ATOMS: atom_id res chain seq x y z
N MET A 1 24.43 -14.30 -31.80
CA MET A 1 23.43 -13.65 -30.93
C MET A 1 23.49 -14.33 -29.58
N ALA A 2 24.07 -13.68 -28.57
CA ALA A 2 24.05 -14.18 -27.20
C ALA A 2 22.66 -13.89 -26.61
N VAL A 3 21.92 -14.93 -26.25
CA VAL A 3 20.75 -14.82 -25.39
C VAL A 3 21.30 -14.35 -24.04
N MET A 4 21.04 -13.10 -23.66
CA MET A 4 21.21 -12.64 -22.30
C MET A 4 20.26 -13.46 -21.42
N ASN A 5 20.74 -14.58 -20.89
CA ASN A 5 20.11 -15.22 -19.75
C ASN A 5 20.07 -14.16 -18.65
N ALA A 6 18.88 -13.65 -18.34
CA ALA A 6 18.66 -12.94 -17.10
C ALA A 6 19.20 -13.85 -15.99
N LEU A 7 20.22 -13.38 -15.26
CA LEU A 7 20.72 -14.10 -14.09
C LEU A 7 19.50 -14.44 -13.22
N PRO A 8 19.37 -15.69 -12.73
CA PRO A 8 18.30 -16.04 -11.81
C PRO A 8 18.38 -15.06 -10.64
N TYR A 9 17.32 -14.27 -10.50
CA TYR A 9 17.22 -13.26 -9.47
C TYR A 9 17.27 -13.95 -8.11
N ASP A 10 18.19 -13.55 -7.21
CA ASP A 10 18.25 -14.11 -5.87
C ASP A 10 16.92 -13.87 -5.16
N PRO A 11 16.25 -14.92 -4.63
CA PRO A 11 14.99 -14.74 -3.94
C PRO A 11 15.18 -13.79 -2.75
N PRO A 12 14.18 -12.94 -2.45
CA PRO A 12 14.27 -12.03 -1.31
C PRO A 12 14.49 -12.82 -0.02
N SER A 13 15.39 -12.32 0.83
CA SER A 13 15.64 -12.95 2.13
C SER A 13 14.39 -12.93 3.02
N GLU A 14 14.29 -13.86 3.95
CA GLU A 14 13.20 -13.89 4.94
C GLU A 14 13.10 -12.56 5.70
N ARG A 15 14.25 -11.95 6.05
CA ARG A 15 14.29 -10.64 6.70
C ARG A 15 13.69 -9.55 5.83
N THR A 16 14.00 -9.53 4.54
CA THR A 16 13.44 -8.54 3.59
C THR A 16 11.93 -8.74 3.42
N LEU A 17 11.46 -10.00 3.36
CA LEU A 17 10.04 -10.31 3.30
C LEU A 17 9.32 -9.84 4.58
N GLU A 18 9.89 -10.11 5.75
CA GLU A 18 9.34 -9.68 7.03
C GLU A 18 9.27 -8.15 7.14
N THR A 19 10.34 -7.44 6.79
CA THR A 19 10.35 -5.97 6.76
C THR A 19 9.26 -5.43 5.84
N VAL A 20 9.20 -5.89 4.59
CA VAL A 20 8.21 -5.40 3.63
C VAL A 20 6.78 -5.72 4.09
N ALA A 21 6.55 -6.89 4.68
CA ALA A 21 5.26 -7.27 5.25
C ALA A 21 4.82 -6.32 6.36
N LEU A 22 5.72 -5.95 7.28
CA LEU A 22 5.43 -4.99 8.35
C LEU A 22 5.20 -3.58 7.80
N GLU A 23 5.99 -3.14 6.82
CA GLU A 23 5.80 -1.84 6.18
C GLU A 23 4.49 -1.75 5.37
N ILE A 24 4.04 -2.87 4.79
CA ILE A 24 2.71 -2.93 4.16
C ILE A 24 1.61 -2.70 5.21
N ILE A 25 1.68 -3.32 6.39
CA ILE A 25 0.72 -3.08 7.47
C ILE A 25 0.77 -1.61 7.92
N ALA A 26 1.97 -1.09 8.18
CA ALA A 26 2.15 0.29 8.61
C ALA A 26 1.63 1.29 7.57
N ALA A 27 1.83 1.02 6.27
CA ALA A 27 1.31 1.85 5.19
C ALA A 27 -0.22 1.83 5.12
N VAL A 28 -0.86 0.67 5.32
CA VAL A 28 -2.32 0.56 5.37
C VAL A 28 -2.89 1.34 6.56
N ASP A 29 -2.30 1.21 7.75
CA ASP A 29 -2.71 1.98 8.93
C ASP A 29 -2.51 3.49 8.73
N SER A 30 -1.35 3.87 8.21
CA SER A 30 -1.03 5.26 7.89
C SER A 30 -2.01 5.84 6.87
N SER A 31 -2.49 5.03 5.92
CA SER A 31 -3.51 5.47 4.98
C SER A 31 -4.73 6.00 5.75
N VAL A 32 -5.32 5.19 6.64
CA VAL A 32 -6.54 5.56 7.37
C VAL A 32 -6.32 6.69 8.36
N ASP A 33 -5.19 6.73 9.06
CA ASP A 33 -4.83 7.84 9.95
C ASP A 33 -4.66 9.16 9.19
N THR A 34 -3.97 9.11 8.05
CA THR A 34 -3.79 10.24 7.15
C THR A 34 -5.14 10.69 6.58
N TRP A 35 -6.02 9.75 6.21
CA TRP A 35 -7.38 10.03 5.73
C TRP A 35 -8.26 10.64 6.81
N HIS A 36 -8.18 10.17 8.05
CA HIS A 36 -8.92 10.78 9.17
C HIS A 36 -8.51 12.23 9.39
N ARG A 37 -7.21 12.53 9.31
CA ARG A 37 -6.70 13.92 9.38
C ARG A 37 -7.17 14.75 8.19
N TYR A 38 -7.16 14.18 6.98
CA TYR A 38 -7.60 14.89 5.77
C TYR A 38 -9.13 15.04 5.67
N ARG A 39 -9.91 14.16 6.26
CA ARG A 39 -11.38 14.26 6.36
C ARG A 39 -11.82 15.50 7.12
N GLN A 40 -11.03 15.96 8.09
CA GLN A 40 -11.28 17.23 8.79
C GLN A 40 -11.09 18.44 7.87
N LEU A 41 -10.33 18.29 6.78
CA LEU A 41 -9.98 19.36 5.84
C LEU A 41 -10.81 19.32 4.55
N GLU A 42 -11.15 18.12 4.06
CA GLU A 42 -11.85 17.87 2.79
C GLU A 42 -12.82 16.68 2.99
N PRO A 43 -14.05 16.90 3.49
CA PRO A 43 -14.94 15.80 3.92
C PRO A 43 -15.37 14.84 2.82
N THR A 44 -15.36 15.27 1.55
CA THR A 44 -15.90 14.53 0.42
C THR A 44 -15.04 13.35 -0.02
N ILE A 45 -13.75 13.30 0.34
CA ILE A 45 -12.86 12.21 -0.10
C ILE A 45 -13.00 10.93 0.74
N ALA A 46 -13.39 11.08 2.01
CA ALA A 46 -13.47 9.97 2.98
C ALA A 46 -14.55 8.94 2.66
N ASP A 47 -15.48 9.29 1.77
CA ASP A 47 -16.58 8.44 1.35
C ASP A 47 -16.29 7.74 0.01
N VAL A 48 -15.14 8.02 -0.60
CA VAL A 48 -14.75 7.50 -1.92
C VAL A 48 -13.51 6.61 -1.83
N VAL A 49 -12.58 6.96 -0.94
CA VAL A 49 -11.27 6.29 -0.84
C VAL A 49 -11.29 5.22 0.25
N PRO A 50 -11.18 3.92 -0.09
CA PRO A 50 -11.06 2.84 0.89
C PRO A 50 -9.65 2.81 1.50
N PRO A 51 -9.41 2.04 2.59
CA PRO A 51 -8.07 1.74 3.05
C PRO A 51 -7.21 1.15 1.92
N PHE A 52 -5.97 1.62 1.78
CA PHE A 52 -5.11 1.24 0.66
C PHE A 52 -3.63 1.23 1.04
N VAL A 53 -2.82 0.63 0.17
CA VAL A 53 -1.36 0.70 0.21
C VAL A 53 -0.81 1.16 -1.14
N ARG A 54 0.20 2.04 -1.11
CA ARG A 54 0.98 2.44 -2.29
C ARG A 54 2.33 1.75 -2.25
N GLU A 55 2.70 1.11 -3.36
CA GLU A 55 4.02 0.48 -3.50
C GLU A 55 5.18 1.47 -3.28
N TYR A 56 4.98 2.73 -3.66
CA TYR A 56 5.97 3.79 -3.43
C TYR A 56 6.21 4.02 -1.94
N ASP A 57 5.16 4.10 -1.13
CA ASP A 57 5.29 4.41 0.30
C ASP A 57 6.03 3.28 1.04
N VAL A 58 5.69 2.02 0.73
CA VAL A 58 6.37 0.84 1.25
C VAL A 58 7.83 0.80 0.79
N GLY A 59 8.07 0.98 -0.51
CA GLY A 59 9.41 0.95 -1.08
C GLY A 59 10.31 2.09 -0.57
N TYR A 60 9.72 3.24 -0.30
CA TYR A 60 10.41 4.39 0.30
C TYR A 60 10.80 4.10 1.75
N ALA A 61 9.85 3.66 2.59
CA ALA A 61 10.10 3.32 3.99
C ALA A 61 11.19 2.22 4.13
N CYS A 62 11.07 1.15 3.36
CA CYS A 62 12.06 0.06 3.37
C CYS A 62 13.48 0.50 2.97
N ARG A 63 13.61 1.53 2.11
CA ARG A 63 14.92 2.09 1.71
C ARG A 63 15.48 3.04 2.77
N ASP A 64 14.61 3.80 3.43
CA ASP A 64 15.00 4.74 4.49
C ASP A 64 15.52 4.02 5.74
N ASP A 65 15.06 2.78 6.00
CA ASP A 65 15.50 1.96 7.14
C ASP A 65 16.77 1.14 6.91
N TRP A 66 17.44 1.29 5.76
CA TRP A 66 18.73 0.67 5.43
C TRP A 66 18.79 -0.85 5.67
N HIS A 67 17.68 -1.58 5.52
CA HIS A 67 17.61 -3.02 5.79
C HIS A 67 18.32 -3.93 4.76
N GLY A 68 19.16 -3.35 3.89
CA GLY A 68 20.21 -4.04 3.15
C GLY A 68 19.76 -4.90 1.95
N GLY A 69 18.46 -5.03 1.69
CA GLY A 69 17.92 -5.78 0.55
C GLY A 69 17.05 -4.90 -0.37
N ASP A 70 16.98 -5.24 -1.65
CA ASP A 70 16.03 -4.62 -2.59
C ASP A 70 14.59 -5.02 -2.19
N PRO A 71 13.70 -4.07 -1.83
CA PRO A 71 12.33 -4.38 -1.45
C PRO A 71 11.46 -4.78 -2.65
N GLY A 72 11.83 -4.42 -3.89
CA GLY A 72 11.00 -4.61 -5.06
C GLY A 72 10.49 -6.04 -5.31
N PRO A 73 11.34 -7.09 -5.25
CA PRO A 73 10.91 -8.48 -5.39
C PRO A 73 10.14 -9.01 -4.18
N ALA A 74 10.49 -8.59 -2.97
CA ALA A 74 9.74 -8.96 -1.77
C ALA A 74 8.31 -8.39 -1.85
N MET A 75 8.18 -7.12 -2.25
CA MET A 75 6.91 -6.46 -2.48
C MET A 75 6.11 -7.14 -3.58
N ARG A 76 6.72 -7.45 -4.73
CA ARG A 76 6.05 -8.21 -5.81
C ARG A 76 5.53 -9.57 -5.35
N ARG A 77 6.30 -10.28 -4.51
CA ARG A 77 5.88 -11.57 -3.96
C ARG A 77 4.69 -11.42 -3.01
N ILE A 78 4.79 -10.51 -2.03
CA ILE A 78 3.77 -10.34 -1.00
C ILE A 78 2.47 -9.80 -1.61
N LEU A 79 2.55 -8.77 -2.46
CA LEU A 79 1.37 -8.21 -3.13
C LEU A 79 0.74 -9.19 -4.11
N GLY A 80 1.55 -9.99 -4.82
CA GLY A 80 1.03 -11.06 -5.68
C GLY A 80 0.29 -12.15 -4.88
N ASP A 81 0.82 -12.55 -3.72
CA ASP A 81 0.16 -13.52 -2.84
C ASP A 81 -1.13 -12.96 -2.21
N LEU A 82 -1.17 -11.66 -1.92
CA LEU A 82 -2.36 -10.97 -1.43
C LEU A 82 -3.43 -10.83 -2.53
N GLU A 83 -3.03 -10.44 -3.74
CA GLU A 83 -3.91 -10.32 -4.90
C GLU A 83 -4.50 -11.69 -5.26
N ALA A 84 -3.68 -12.74 -5.32
CA ALA A 84 -4.11 -14.10 -5.61
C ALA A 84 -5.07 -14.69 -4.54
N ALA A 85 -5.08 -14.12 -3.33
CA ALA A 85 -5.99 -14.50 -2.26
C ALA A 85 -7.29 -13.67 -2.23
N ASP A 86 -7.47 -12.75 -3.19
CA ASP A 86 -8.51 -11.72 -3.17
C ASP A 86 -8.51 -10.91 -1.87
N ALA A 87 -7.33 -10.64 -1.28
CA ALA A 87 -7.19 -9.80 -0.10
C ALA A 87 -7.02 -8.32 -0.46
N ILE A 88 -6.45 -8.06 -1.65
CA ILE A 88 -6.28 -6.74 -2.23
C ILE A 88 -6.69 -6.75 -3.70
N ARG A 89 -6.95 -5.58 -4.27
CA ARG A 89 -7.10 -5.37 -5.71
C ARG A 89 -6.58 -3.99 -6.11
N PRO A 90 -6.36 -3.71 -7.40
CA PRO A 90 -6.02 -2.36 -7.84
C PRO A 90 -7.05 -1.36 -7.33
N LEU A 91 -6.60 -0.22 -6.82
CA LEU A 91 -7.47 0.85 -6.33
C LEU A 91 -8.46 1.26 -7.42
N ARG A 92 -9.75 1.28 -7.09
CA ARG A 92 -10.79 1.64 -8.06
C ARG A 92 -10.62 3.05 -8.62
N THR A 93 -10.98 3.24 -9.89
CA THR A 93 -10.77 4.50 -10.63
C THR A 93 -11.29 5.73 -9.88
N ALA A 94 -12.51 5.67 -9.33
CA ALA A 94 -13.09 6.80 -8.61
C ALA A 94 -12.27 7.20 -7.37
N ALA A 95 -11.71 6.23 -6.64
CA ALA A 95 -10.85 6.50 -5.49
C ALA A 95 -9.49 7.06 -5.93
N ALA A 96 -8.90 6.50 -6.99
CA ALA A 96 -7.66 7.00 -7.56
C ALA A 96 -7.78 8.46 -8.05
N GLU A 97 -8.87 8.78 -8.76
CA GLU A 97 -9.16 10.15 -9.22
C GLU A 97 -9.35 11.11 -8.04
N ALA A 98 -10.07 10.69 -7.00
CA ALA A 98 -10.27 11.49 -5.80
C ALA A 98 -8.94 11.79 -5.08
N LEU A 99 -8.04 10.81 -4.99
CA LEU A 99 -6.69 11.00 -4.44
C LEU A 99 -5.87 12.01 -5.25
N VAL A 100 -5.86 11.86 -6.57
CA VAL A 100 -5.11 12.77 -7.47
C VAL A 100 -5.65 14.19 -7.38
N ASP A 101 -6.97 14.37 -7.39
CA ASP A 101 -7.59 15.68 -7.24
C ASP A 101 -7.24 16.31 -5.89
N PHE A 102 -7.34 15.56 -4.79
CA PHE A 102 -6.96 16.03 -3.47
C PHE A 102 -5.49 16.47 -3.40
N HIS A 103 -4.55 15.62 -3.84
CA HIS A 103 -3.12 15.97 -3.83
C HIS A 103 -2.83 17.20 -4.71
N THR A 104 -3.52 17.33 -5.84
CA THR A 104 -3.40 18.51 -6.71
C THR A 104 -3.89 19.79 -6.01
N ARG A 105 -5.07 19.73 -5.36
CA ARG A 105 -5.63 20.88 -4.63
C ARG A 105 -4.79 21.24 -3.41
N TRP A 106 -4.31 20.26 -2.66
CA TRP A 106 -3.42 20.46 -1.51
C TRP A 106 -2.11 21.13 -1.94
N ALA A 107 -1.43 20.60 -2.97
CA ALA A 107 -0.19 21.18 -3.48
C ALA A 107 -0.37 22.64 -3.89
N ARG A 108 -1.43 22.95 -4.66
CA ARG A 108 -1.76 24.32 -5.05
C ARG A 108 -1.99 25.25 -3.86
N ARG A 109 -2.72 24.79 -2.84
CA ARG A 109 -3.02 25.56 -1.62
C ARG A 109 -1.75 25.89 -0.83
N HIS A 110 -0.75 25.02 -0.86
CA HIS A 110 0.50 25.16 -0.12
C HIS A 110 1.68 25.65 -0.97
N GLY A 111 1.43 26.11 -2.21
CA GLY A 111 2.48 26.64 -3.09
C GLY A 111 3.47 25.59 -3.60
N GLY A 112 3.12 24.30 -3.51
CA GLY A 112 3.91 23.18 -4.03
C GLY A 112 3.49 22.75 -5.43
N ALA A 113 4.35 21.98 -6.09
CA ALA A 113 3.99 21.25 -7.30
C ALA A 113 3.24 19.96 -6.93
N PRO A 114 2.19 19.57 -7.67
CA PRO A 114 1.55 18.26 -7.49
C PRO A 114 2.60 17.15 -7.62
N SER A 115 2.59 16.19 -6.70
CA SER A 115 3.53 15.08 -6.79
C SER A 115 3.28 14.27 -8.06
N THR A 116 4.35 13.95 -8.79
CA THR A 116 4.28 13.02 -9.92
C THR A 116 4.36 11.56 -9.47
N SER A 117 4.70 11.30 -8.20
CA SER A 117 4.81 9.96 -7.62
C SER A 117 3.50 9.17 -7.63
N ASP A 118 2.36 9.87 -7.61
CA ASP A 118 1.02 9.26 -7.69
C ASP A 118 0.74 8.59 -9.05
N ARG A 119 1.56 8.82 -10.08
CA ARG A 119 1.35 8.27 -11.43
C ARG A 119 2.15 7.03 -11.76
N SER A 120 3.18 6.68 -10.97
CA SER A 120 4.14 5.63 -11.33
C SER A 120 4.13 4.39 -10.44
N ALA A 121 3.47 4.43 -9.28
CA ALA A 121 3.41 3.29 -8.37
C ALA A 121 2.00 2.72 -8.30
N ALA A 122 1.88 1.39 -8.33
CA ALA A 122 0.59 0.73 -8.16
C ALA A 122 0.05 1.03 -6.76
N THR A 123 -1.26 1.29 -6.72
CA THR A 123 -2.02 1.50 -5.48
C THR A 123 -3.05 0.40 -5.36
N TRP A 124 -3.11 -0.21 -4.19
CA TRP A 124 -3.92 -1.39 -3.92
C TRP A 124 -4.90 -1.09 -2.80
N GLU A 125 -6.20 -1.30 -3.03
CA GLU A 125 -7.19 -1.23 -1.96
C GLU A 125 -7.31 -2.57 -1.25
N ILE A 126 -7.54 -2.51 0.06
CA ILE A 126 -7.77 -3.70 0.89
C ILE A 126 -9.25 -4.07 0.79
N VAL A 127 -9.55 -5.31 0.40
CA VAL A 127 -10.93 -5.78 0.18
C VAL A 127 -11.40 -6.78 1.23
N ASP A 128 -10.48 -7.50 1.87
CA ASP A 128 -10.77 -8.46 2.93
C ASP A 128 -9.64 -8.44 3.96
N VAL A 129 -9.93 -7.90 5.14
CA VAL A 129 -8.92 -7.72 6.21
C VAL A 129 -8.46 -9.04 6.80
N ASP A 130 -9.36 -10.02 6.95
CA ASP A 130 -9.00 -11.30 7.56
C ASP A 130 -8.08 -12.10 6.63
N ARG A 131 -8.36 -12.09 5.33
CA ARG A 131 -7.46 -12.68 4.32
C ARG A 131 -6.15 -11.91 4.24
N PHE A 132 -6.19 -10.58 4.28
CA PHE A 132 -5.00 -9.75 4.28
C PHE A 132 -4.07 -10.09 5.45
N GLU A 133 -4.58 -10.04 6.69
CA GLU A 133 -3.80 -10.34 7.89
C GLU A 133 -3.28 -11.79 7.89
N SER A 134 -4.12 -12.75 7.49
CA SER A 134 -3.72 -14.16 7.39
C SER A 134 -2.59 -14.39 6.38
N ARG A 135 -2.56 -13.64 5.27
CA ARG A 135 -1.51 -13.78 4.24
C ARG A 135 -0.25 -13.04 4.63
N VAL A 136 -0.36 -11.85 5.21
CA VAL A 136 0.80 -11.10 5.70
C VAL A 136 1.51 -11.87 6.83
N ALA A 137 0.74 -12.53 7.72
CA ALA A 137 1.29 -13.35 8.80
C ALA A 137 2.17 -14.52 8.33
N ALA A 138 2.06 -14.95 7.06
CA ALA A 138 2.94 -15.96 6.50
C ALA A 138 4.39 -15.46 6.29
N PHE A 139 4.61 -14.14 6.36
CA PHE A 139 5.90 -13.49 6.13
C PHE A 139 6.50 -12.87 7.40
N THR A 140 5.76 -12.82 8.51
CA THR A 140 6.21 -12.20 9.76
C THR A 140 6.47 -13.25 10.83
N ARG A 141 7.47 -13.04 11.70
CA ARG A 141 7.71 -13.94 12.84
C ARG A 141 6.65 -13.78 13.93
N HIS A 142 6.10 -12.58 14.05
CA HIS A 142 5.05 -12.24 14.97
C HIS A 142 3.82 -11.76 14.19
N PRO A 143 2.60 -12.23 14.54
CA PRO A 143 1.39 -11.73 13.91
C PRO A 143 1.31 -10.22 14.09
N ALA A 144 1.23 -9.51 12.97
CA ALA A 144 0.94 -8.09 12.94
C ALA A 144 -0.46 -7.93 12.36
N SER A 145 -1.24 -7.06 12.98
CA SER A 145 -2.64 -6.78 12.65
C SER A 145 -2.79 -5.33 12.27
N VAL A 146 -3.71 -5.04 11.35
CA VAL A 146 -4.10 -3.66 11.07
C VAL A 146 -4.92 -3.11 12.23
N SER A 147 -5.01 -1.79 12.31
CA SER A 147 -5.83 -1.11 13.31
C SER A 147 -7.32 -1.36 13.11
N ALA A 148 -8.09 -1.16 14.19
CA ALA A 148 -9.56 -1.21 14.14
C ALA A 148 -10.15 -0.18 13.16
N ALA A 149 -9.45 0.93 12.91
CA ALA A 149 -9.88 1.95 11.95
C ALA A 149 -9.80 1.44 10.51
N VAL A 150 -8.75 0.68 10.16
CA VAL A 150 -8.65 0.01 8.86
C VAL A 150 -9.80 -0.98 8.66
N ARG A 151 -10.05 -1.83 9.66
CA ARG A 151 -11.14 -2.81 9.60
C ARG A 151 -12.50 -2.14 9.38
N ALA A 152 -12.83 -1.13 10.18
CA ALA A 152 -14.05 -0.34 10.01
C ALA A 152 -14.12 0.35 8.63
N GLY A 153 -12.98 0.79 8.10
CA GLY A 153 -12.87 1.38 6.78
C GLY A 153 -13.16 0.36 5.67
N VAL A 154 -12.62 -0.85 5.73
CA VAL A 154 -12.89 -1.90 4.74
C VAL A 154 -14.35 -2.34 4.81
N ASP A 155 -14.89 -2.59 6.00
CA ASP A 155 -16.30 -3.00 6.20
C ASP A 155 -17.26 -1.98 5.58
N ARG A 156 -16.96 -0.69 5.72
CA ARG A 156 -17.74 0.39 5.12
C ARG A 156 -17.83 0.30 3.59
N PHE A 157 -16.79 -0.20 2.93
CA PHE A 157 -16.70 -0.26 1.48
C PHE A 157 -16.99 -1.63 0.88
N ALA A 158 -17.23 -2.65 1.72
CA ALA A 158 -17.61 -3.99 1.28
C ALA A 158 -18.99 -4.02 0.58
N ASP A 159 -19.88 -3.08 0.92
CA ASP A 159 -21.26 -3.00 0.41
C ASP A 159 -21.47 -1.96 -0.72
N ALA A 160 -20.41 -1.32 -1.21
CA ALA A 160 -20.46 -0.19 -2.16
C ALA A 160 -19.97 -0.55 -3.57
#